data_AF-A0A820GU22-F1
#
_entry.id   AF-A0A820GU22-F1
#
_cell.length_a   1.000
_cell.length_b   1.000
_cell.length_c   1.000
_cell.angle_alpha   90.00
_cell.angle_beta   90.00
_cell.angle_gamma   90.00
#
_symmetry.space_group_name_H-M   'P 1'
#
loop_
_entity.id
_entity.type
_entity.pdbx_description
1 polymer ?
#
loop_
_entity_poly.entity_id
_entity_poly.type
_entity_poly.pdbx_seq_one_letter_code
_entity_poly.pdbx_strand_id
1 'polypeptide(L)'
;KEKQIELQRKIQHSNLANASRLSILKARDDYVQALKEEARKQLSILTQDRSKYQTILSNLIAQGLFLLMEKEINLRCRRNDYELVQQLIPDAIQRYKQELKQNDIKVTIDDKNFLAEDSAGGVELYAMGGKIKVSNTIEARLAMIFNQILPEIREKLFGVNQNRKYHD
;
A
#
# COMPACT_ATOMS: atom_id res chain seq x y z
N LYS A 1 46.60 -12.56 33.01
CA LYS A 1 45.23 -13.03 33.35
C LYS A 1 44.26 -11.86 33.54
N GLU A 2 44.57 -10.83 34.33
CA GLU A 2 43.70 -9.65 34.53
C GLU A 2 43.35 -8.89 33.24
N LYS A 3 44.33 -8.65 32.35
CA LYS A 3 44.09 -8.00 31.05
C LYS A 3 43.10 -8.75 30.15
N GLN A 4 43.04 -10.08 30.24
CA GLN A 4 42.07 -10.90 29.48
C GLN A 4 40.66 -10.79 30.06
N ILE A 5 40.54 -10.72 31.40
CA ILE A 5 39.26 -10.51 32.09
C ILE A 5 38.71 -9.12 31.79
N GLU A 6 39.55 -8.09 31.79
CA GLU A 6 39.14 -6.72 31.45
C GLU A 6 38.66 -6.60 29.99
N LEU A 7 39.37 -7.26 29.06
CA LEU A 7 38.95 -7.33 27.66
C LEU A 7 37.60 -8.05 27.50
N GLN A 8 37.41 -9.19 28.17
CA GLN A 8 36.13 -9.91 28.16
C GLN A 8 34.99 -9.06 28.72
N ARG A 9 35.20 -8.31 29.80
CA ARG A 9 34.20 -7.37 30.33
C ARG A 9 33.85 -6.27 29.33
N LYS A 10 34.84 -5.70 28.63
CA LYS A 10 34.60 -4.69 27.58
C LYS A 10 33.78 -5.26 26.42
N ILE A 11 34.08 -6.48 25.98
CA ILE A 11 33.31 -7.18 24.93
C ILE A 11 31.88 -7.45 25.40
N GLN A 12 31.70 -7.98 26.61
CA GLN A 12 30.37 -8.24 27.17
C GLN A 12 29.55 -6.95 27.31
N HIS A 13 30.15 -5.88 27.80
CA HIS A 13 29.50 -4.58 27.90
C HIS A 13 29.10 -4.04 26.52
N SER A 14 29.97 -4.14 25.52
CA SER A 14 29.67 -3.74 24.15
C SER A 14 28.52 -4.55 23.54
N ASN A 15 28.53 -5.87 23.73
CA ASN A 15 27.47 -6.77 23.27
C ASN A 15 26.13 -6.44 23.94
N LEU A 16 26.12 -6.21 25.26
CA LEU A 16 24.92 -5.84 26.00
C LEU A 16 24.36 -4.50 25.52
N ALA A 17 25.21 -3.49 25.34
CA ALA A 17 24.79 -2.18 24.83
C ALA A 17 24.20 -2.28 23.41
N ASN A 18 24.80 -3.07 22.52
CA ASN A 18 24.25 -3.29 21.18
C ASN A 18 22.93 -4.07 21.22
N ALA A 19 22.81 -5.08 22.07
CA ALA A 19 21.57 -5.84 22.26
C ALA A 19 20.43 -4.92 22.73
N SER A 20 20.68 -4.07 23.73
CA SER A 20 19.71 -3.07 24.20
C SER A 20 19.31 -2.10 23.09
N ARG A 21 20.28 -1.63 22.28
CA ARG A 21 20.02 -0.74 21.15
C ARG A 21 19.13 -1.40 20.09
N LEU A 22 19.44 -2.65 19.72
CA LEU A 22 18.64 -3.41 18.76
C LEU A 22 17.22 -3.66 19.29
N SER A 23 17.08 -3.95 20.58
CA SER A 23 15.77 -4.12 21.22
C SER A 23 14.91 -2.86 21.14
N ILE A 24 15.50 -1.67 21.35
CA ILE A 24 14.79 -0.39 21.21
C ILE A 24 14.39 -0.16 19.76
N LEU A 25 15.28 -0.40 18.80
CA LEU A 25 14.98 -0.24 17.38
C LEU A 25 13.85 -1.17 16.94
N LYS A 26 13.87 -2.42 17.40
CA LYS A 26 12.81 -3.38 17.14
C LYS A 26 11.47 -2.91 17.70
N ALA A 27 11.43 -2.49 18.98
CA ALA A 27 10.20 -1.99 19.59
C ALA A 27 9.63 -0.77 18.86
N ARG A 28 10.49 0.13 18.35
CA ARG A 28 10.05 1.27 17.53
C ARG A 28 9.47 0.82 16.19
N ASP A 29 10.08 -0.15 15.53
CA ASP A 29 9.57 -0.68 14.27
C ASP A 29 8.24 -1.42 14.47
N ASP A 30 8.14 -2.25 15.50
CA ASP A 30 6.93 -2.97 15.87
C ASP A 30 5.76 -2.00 16.12
N TYR A 31 6.01 -0.87 16.79
CA TYR A 31 4.98 0.16 17.03
C TYR A 31 4.53 0.84 15.74
N VAL A 32 5.45 1.11 14.82
CA VAL A 32 5.15 1.68 13.50
C VAL A 32 4.35 0.69 12.65
N GLN A 33 4.67 -0.61 12.69
CA GLN A 33 3.88 -1.64 12.01
C GLN A 33 2.48 -1.79 12.62
N ALA A 34 2.36 -1.73 13.95
CA ALA A 34 1.06 -1.74 14.62
C ALA A 34 0.18 -0.56 14.19
N LEU A 35 0.75 0.65 14.06
CA LEU A 35 0.05 1.82 13.54
C LEU A 35 -0.44 1.61 12.10
N LYS A 36 0.39 1.00 11.24
CA LYS A 36 0.01 0.68 9.86
C LYS A 36 -1.16 -0.29 9.79
N GLU A 37 -1.15 -1.34 10.63
CA GLU A 37 -2.25 -2.30 10.70
C GLU A 37 -3.53 -1.67 11.26
N GLU A 38 -3.43 -0.77 12.24
CA GLU A 38 -4.61 -0.05 12.73
C GLU A 38 -5.20 0.87 11.64
N ALA A 39 -4.36 1.59 10.89
CA ALA A 39 -4.82 2.37 9.75
C ALA A 39 -5.50 1.50 8.67
N ARG A 40 -4.98 0.29 8.42
CA ARG A 40 -5.61 -0.68 7.52
C ARG A 40 -7.00 -1.09 8.01
N LYS A 41 -7.17 -1.36 9.31
CA LYS A 41 -8.49 -1.68 9.89
C LYS A 41 -9.47 -0.54 9.74
N GLN A 42 -9.05 0.70 9.98
CA GLN A 42 -9.92 1.88 9.80
C GLN A 42 -10.40 2.04 8.35
N LEU A 43 -9.56 1.70 7.37
CA LEU A 43 -9.95 1.75 5.94
C LEU A 43 -11.05 0.74 5.60
N SER A 44 -11.14 -0.39 6.31
CA SER A 44 -12.24 -1.34 6.12
C SER A 44 -13.60 -0.75 6.52
N ILE A 45 -13.64 0.17 7.50
CA ILE A 45 -14.87 0.86 7.89
C ILE A 45 -15.36 1.77 6.76
N LEU A 46 -14.44 2.41 6.05
CA LEU A 46 -14.77 3.29 4.93
C LEU A 46 -15.44 2.53 3.77
N THR A 47 -15.08 1.25 3.59
CA THR A 47 -15.71 0.38 2.58
C THR A 47 -17.13 -0.06 2.92
N GLN A 48 -17.59 0.16 4.16
CA GLN A 48 -19.00 -0.09 4.54
C GLN A 48 -19.95 0.96 3.97
N ASP A 49 -19.48 2.19 3.73
CA ASP A 49 -20.27 3.24 3.09
C ASP A 49 -20.28 3.03 1.57
N ARG A 50 -21.33 2.36 1.08
CA ARG A 50 -21.48 2.00 -0.33
C ARG A 50 -21.40 3.19 -1.29
N SER A 51 -21.91 4.35 -0.89
CA SER A 51 -21.94 5.55 -1.73
C SER A 51 -20.53 6.10 -1.98
N LYS A 52 -19.76 6.28 -0.90
CA LYS A 52 -18.37 6.73 -0.98
C LYS A 52 -17.48 5.68 -1.63
N TYR A 53 -17.68 4.40 -1.28
CA TYR A 53 -16.90 3.31 -1.85
C TYR A 53 -17.09 3.22 -3.36
N GLN A 54 -18.32 3.39 -3.88
CA GLN A 54 -18.58 3.43 -5.32
C GLN A 54 -17.81 4.54 -6.02
N THR A 55 -17.81 5.76 -5.47
CA THR A 55 -17.05 6.88 -6.04
C THR A 55 -15.54 6.61 -6.03
N ILE A 56 -15.02 6.06 -4.93
CA ILE A 56 -13.61 5.70 -4.81
C ILE A 56 -13.24 4.63 -5.85
N LEU A 57 -14.04 3.57 -5.95
CA LEU A 57 -13.80 2.46 -6.86
C LEU A 57 -13.81 2.91 -8.32
N SER A 58 -14.76 3.78 -8.70
CA SER A 58 -14.82 4.39 -10.03
C SER A 58 -13.51 5.14 -10.37
N ASN A 59 -13.03 5.95 -9.43
CA ASN A 59 -11.77 6.68 -9.59
C ASN A 59 -10.54 5.75 -9.62
N LEU A 60 -10.54 4.68 -8.83
CA LEU A 60 -9.45 3.70 -8.81
C LEU A 60 -9.34 2.92 -10.13
N ILE A 61 -10.49 2.55 -10.72
CA ILE A 61 -10.54 1.90 -12.03
C ILE A 61 -10.01 2.87 -13.09
N ALA A 62 -10.55 4.09 -13.16
CA ALA A 62 -10.12 5.09 -14.14
C ALA A 62 -8.61 5.38 -14.03
N GLN A 63 -8.09 5.58 -12.82
CA GLN A 63 -6.66 5.77 -12.60
C GLN A 63 -5.83 4.58 -13.07
N GLY A 64 -6.29 3.35 -12.81
CA GLY A 64 -5.64 2.14 -13.29
C GLY A 64 -5.56 2.07 -14.82
N LEU A 65 -6.63 2.47 -15.51
CA LEU A 65 -6.66 2.55 -16.98
C LEU A 65 -5.66 3.60 -17.50
N PHE A 66 -5.61 4.79 -16.88
CA PHE A 66 -4.66 5.84 -17.25
C PHE A 66 -3.19 5.45 -17.02
N LEU A 67 -2.91 4.61 -16.02
CA LEU A 67 -1.54 4.14 -15.74
C LEU A 67 -1.09 3.05 -16.70
N LEU A 68 -2.00 2.15 -17.12
CA LEU A 68 -1.66 1.08 -18.06
C LEU A 68 -1.55 1.59 -19.49
N MET A 69 -2.50 2.41 -19.95
CA MET A 69 -2.60 2.90 -21.33
C MET A 69 -2.63 1.79 -22.40
N GLU A 70 -3.13 0.61 -22.05
CA GLU A 70 -3.18 -0.57 -22.93
C GLU A 70 -4.57 -0.82 -23.52
N LYS A 71 -4.61 -1.54 -24.65
CA LYS A 71 -5.86 -1.85 -25.36
C LYS A 71 -6.67 -2.95 -24.69
N GLU A 72 -6.02 -3.99 -24.20
CA GLU A 72 -6.66 -5.13 -23.54
C GLU A 72 -6.26 -5.18 -22.08
N ILE A 73 -7.26 -5.08 -21.19
CA ILE A 73 -7.05 -5.04 -19.75
C ILE A 73 -7.96 -6.07 -19.07
N ASN A 74 -7.37 -6.85 -18.18
CA ASN A 74 -8.04 -7.79 -17.31
C ASN A 74 -8.06 -7.21 -15.89
N LEU A 75 -9.25 -7.06 -15.32
CA LEU A 75 -9.47 -6.47 -14.02
C LEU A 75 -9.82 -7.56 -13.00
N ARG A 76 -9.12 -7.57 -11.88
CA ARG A 76 -9.43 -8.40 -10.70
C ARG A 76 -9.97 -7.53 -9.59
N CYS A 77 -11.04 -7.99 -8.98
CA CYS A 77 -11.66 -7.35 -7.83
C CYS A 77 -12.02 -8.41 -6.79
N ARG A 78 -12.51 -7.97 -5.63
CA ARG A 78 -13.09 -8.88 -4.64
C ARG A 78 -14.45 -9.39 -5.14
N ARG A 79 -14.80 -10.62 -4.80
CA ARG A 79 -16.05 -11.26 -5.24
C ARG A 79 -17.31 -10.44 -4.90
N ASN A 80 -17.33 -9.80 -3.73
CA ASN A 80 -18.44 -8.94 -3.29
C ASN A 80 -18.59 -7.65 -4.10
N ASP A 81 -17.50 -7.20 -4.73
CA ASP A 81 -17.47 -5.95 -5.49
C ASP A 81 -17.75 -6.17 -6.97
N TYR A 82 -17.90 -7.43 -7.41
CA TYR A 82 -18.02 -7.80 -8.82
C TYR A 82 -19.15 -7.05 -9.53
N GLU A 83 -20.36 -7.07 -8.96
CA GLU A 83 -21.52 -6.37 -9.54
C GLU A 83 -21.30 -4.86 -9.62
N LEU A 84 -20.69 -4.27 -8.59
CA LEU A 84 -20.42 -2.84 -8.52
C LEU A 84 -19.37 -2.44 -9.57
N VAL A 85 -18.28 -3.21 -9.69
CA VAL A 85 -17.23 -3.00 -10.68
C VAL A 85 -17.80 -3.12 -12.09
N GLN A 86 -18.65 -4.12 -12.35
CA GLN A 86 -19.28 -4.31 -13.65
C GLN A 86 -20.12 -3.09 -14.07
N GLN A 87 -20.81 -2.46 -13.12
CA GLN A 87 -21.56 -1.22 -13.36
C GLN A 87 -20.67 0.01 -13.60
N LEU A 88 -19.49 0.06 -12.98
CA LEU A 88 -18.59 1.21 -13.03
C LEU A 88 -17.61 1.21 -14.23
N ILE A 89 -17.37 0.05 -14.84
CA ILE A 89 -16.46 -0.08 -15.99
C ILE A 89 -16.85 0.82 -17.17
N PRO A 90 -18.13 0.89 -17.62
CA PRO A 90 -18.52 1.73 -18.74
C PRO A 90 -18.17 3.22 -18.53
N ASP A 91 -18.44 3.73 -17.33
CA ASP A 91 -18.15 5.13 -16.96
C ASP A 91 -16.63 5.40 -16.96
N ALA A 92 -15.84 4.46 -16.42
CA ALA A 92 -14.39 4.56 -16.41
C ALA A 92 -13.80 4.53 -17.82
N ILE A 93 -14.33 3.67 -18.70
CA ILE A 93 -13.94 3.61 -20.12
C ILE A 93 -14.31 4.92 -20.83
N GLN A 94 -15.51 5.46 -20.60
CA GLN A 94 -15.92 6.72 -21.21
C GLN A 94 -14.98 7.86 -20.82
N ARG A 95 -14.64 7.96 -19.54
CA ARG A 95 -13.70 8.96 -19.03
C ARG A 95 -12.30 8.81 -19.64
N TYR A 96 -11.82 7.57 -19.75
CA TYR A 96 -10.55 7.27 -20.42
C TYR A 96 -10.56 7.70 -21.90
N LYS A 97 -11.63 7.36 -22.64
CA LYS A 97 -11.78 7.72 -24.06
C LYS A 97 -11.83 9.23 -24.30
N GLN A 98 -12.50 9.97 -23.41
CA GLN A 98 -12.61 11.43 -23.51
C GLN A 98 -11.26 12.13 -23.32
N GLU A 99 -10.48 11.71 -22.32
CA GLU A 99 -9.20 12.34 -21.98
C GLU A 99 -8.09 11.97 -22.97
N LEU A 100 -7.98 10.69 -23.36
CA LEU A 100 -6.91 10.20 -24.23
C LEU A 100 -7.25 10.20 -25.72
N LYS A 101 -8.50 10.52 -26.09
CA LYS A 101 -9.01 10.50 -27.48
C LYS A 101 -8.77 9.16 -28.20
N GLN A 102 -8.64 8.07 -27.44
CA GLN A 102 -8.35 6.73 -27.94
C GLN A 102 -9.54 5.81 -27.67
N ASN A 103 -10.11 5.25 -28.73
CA ASN A 103 -11.36 4.47 -28.65
C ASN A 103 -11.16 2.96 -28.45
N ASP A 104 -9.93 2.47 -28.63
CA ASP A 104 -9.61 1.05 -28.68
C ASP A 104 -9.16 0.55 -27.29
N ILE A 105 -10.14 0.37 -26.39
CA ILE A 105 -9.93 -0.21 -25.06
C ILE A 105 -11.02 -1.23 -24.74
N LYS A 106 -10.59 -2.41 -24.30
CA LYS A 106 -11.40 -3.54 -23.88
C LYS A 106 -11.00 -3.93 -22.47
N VAL A 107 -11.91 -3.68 -21.53
CA VAL A 107 -11.76 -4.06 -20.12
C VAL A 107 -12.62 -5.29 -19.87
N THR A 108 -12.02 -6.36 -19.35
CA THR A 108 -12.70 -7.60 -18.97
C THR A 108 -12.47 -7.87 -17.49
N ILE A 109 -13.47 -8.39 -16.78
CA ILE A 109 -13.31 -8.81 -15.38
C ILE A 109 -12.85 -10.27 -15.39
N ASP A 110 -11.92 -10.63 -14.51
CA ASP A 110 -11.48 -12.01 -14.32
C ASP A 110 -12.45 -12.74 -13.39
N ASP A 111 -13.20 -13.71 -13.93
CA ASP A 111 -14.20 -14.50 -13.19
C ASP A 111 -13.58 -15.70 -12.43
N LYS A 112 -12.28 -15.94 -12.59
CA LYS A 112 -11.58 -17.09 -12.00
C LYS A 112 -10.68 -16.69 -10.84
N ASN A 113 -10.07 -15.51 -10.91
CA ASN A 113 -9.13 -15.03 -9.91
C ASN A 113 -9.64 -13.73 -9.28
N PHE A 114 -10.16 -13.86 -8.05
CA PHE A 114 -10.59 -12.73 -7.24
C PHE A 114 -9.51 -12.30 -6.25
N LEU A 115 -9.62 -11.06 -5.76
CA LEU A 115 -8.86 -10.62 -4.60
C LEU A 115 -9.35 -11.35 -3.34
N ALA A 116 -8.48 -11.44 -2.34
CA ALA A 116 -8.80 -12.09 -1.07
C ALA A 116 -10.02 -11.44 -0.39
N GLU A 117 -10.88 -12.27 0.22
CA GLU A 117 -12.14 -11.80 0.83
C GLU A 117 -11.93 -10.89 2.04
N ASP A 118 -10.78 -11.03 2.71
CA ASP A 118 -10.34 -10.21 3.85
C ASP A 118 -9.70 -8.87 3.41
N SER A 119 -9.55 -8.64 2.10
CA SER A 119 -9.09 -7.35 1.61
C SER A 119 -10.14 -6.26 1.84
N ALA A 120 -9.65 -5.07 2.17
CA ALA A 120 -10.42 -3.83 2.22
C ALA A 120 -10.97 -3.44 0.84
N GLY A 121 -10.46 -4.02 -0.25
CA GLY A 121 -11.02 -3.88 -1.59
C GLY A 121 -10.17 -3.02 -2.53
N GLY A 122 -10.82 -2.47 -3.56
CA GLY A 122 -10.17 -1.88 -4.71
C GLY A 122 -9.96 -2.88 -5.85
N VAL A 123 -9.05 -2.55 -6.77
CA VAL A 123 -8.90 -3.28 -8.03
C VAL A 123 -7.44 -3.52 -8.40
N GLU A 124 -7.19 -4.64 -9.06
CA GLU A 124 -5.93 -4.89 -9.75
C GLU A 124 -6.18 -5.00 -11.25
N LEU A 125 -5.36 -4.32 -12.04
CA LEU A 125 -5.46 -4.32 -13.49
C LEU A 125 -4.24 -5.02 -14.08
N TYR A 126 -4.47 -5.87 -15.06
CA TYR A 126 -3.47 -6.68 -15.73
C TYR A 126 -3.55 -6.40 -17.23
N ALA A 127 -2.39 -6.26 -17.88
CA ALA A 127 -2.28 -6.10 -19.32
C ALA A 127 -1.22 -7.04 -19.91
N MET A 128 -1.19 -7.15 -21.24
CA MET A 128 -0.25 -7.99 -21.98
C MET A 128 -0.22 -9.46 -21.50
N GLY A 129 -1.39 -10.06 -21.28
CA GLY A 129 -1.50 -11.43 -20.76
C GLY A 129 -0.98 -11.62 -19.34
N GLY A 130 -0.99 -10.55 -18.52
CA GLY A 130 -0.57 -10.58 -17.12
C GLY A 130 0.89 -10.17 -16.87
N LYS A 131 1.63 -9.74 -17.90
CA LYS A 131 3.01 -9.25 -17.75
C LYS A 131 3.09 -7.91 -17.03
N ILE A 132 2.12 -7.03 -17.28
CA ILE A 132 2.02 -5.73 -16.62
C ILE A 132 0.90 -5.81 -15.61
N LYS A 133 1.17 -5.43 -14.36
CA LYS A 133 0.22 -5.41 -13.26
C LYS A 133 0.24 -4.04 -12.60
N VAL A 134 -0.94 -3.44 -12.45
CA VAL A 134 -1.18 -2.26 -11.62
C VAL A 134 -2.06 -2.68 -10.45
N SER A 135 -1.47 -2.73 -9.26
CA SER A 135 -2.22 -2.98 -8.02
C SER A 135 -2.71 -1.65 -7.46
N ASN A 136 -4.02 -1.39 -7.59
CA ASN A 136 -4.67 -0.19 -7.07
C ASN A 136 -5.67 -0.56 -5.95
N THR A 137 -5.30 -1.54 -5.13
CA THR A 137 -6.04 -1.88 -3.92
C THR A 137 -5.82 -0.83 -2.84
N ILE A 138 -6.76 -0.74 -1.90
CA ILE A 138 -6.68 0.24 -0.81
C ILE A 138 -5.43 0.00 0.04
N GLU A 139 -5.07 -1.27 0.28
CA GLU A 139 -3.87 -1.65 1.02
C GLU A 139 -2.58 -1.30 0.29
N ALA A 140 -2.52 -1.51 -1.04
CA ALA A 140 -1.35 -1.13 -1.82
C ALA A 140 -1.10 0.38 -1.75
N ARG A 141 -2.18 1.17 -1.82
CA ARG A 141 -2.11 2.63 -1.68
C ARG A 141 -1.68 3.05 -0.28
N LEU A 142 -2.24 2.43 0.76
CA LEU A 142 -1.83 2.67 2.14
C LEU A 142 -0.33 2.38 2.30
N ALA A 143 0.14 1.23 1.81
CA ALA A 143 1.55 0.86 1.90
C ALA A 143 2.46 1.85 1.16
N MET A 144 2.06 2.30 -0.04
CA MET A 144 2.80 3.28 -0.82
C MET A 144 2.91 4.62 -0.08
N ILE A 145 1.79 5.17 0.39
CA ILE A 145 1.76 6.44 1.13
C ILE A 145 2.55 6.30 2.43
N PHE A 146 2.33 5.21 3.17
CA PHE A 146 3.00 4.94 4.44
C PHE A 146 4.52 4.98 4.31
N ASN A 147 5.07 4.40 3.23
CA ASN A 147 6.52 4.44 2.96
C ASN A 147 7.02 5.85 2.64
N GLN A 148 6.22 6.67 1.94
CA GLN A 148 6.58 8.05 1.61
C GLN A 148 6.58 8.95 2.85
N ILE A 149 5.58 8.81 3.72
CA ILE A 149 5.42 9.64 4.92
C ILE A 149 6.08 9.02 6.16
N LEU A 150 6.76 7.88 6.01
CA LEU A 150 7.43 7.18 7.11
C LEU A 150 8.40 8.06 7.92
N PRO A 151 9.19 8.96 7.29
CA PRO A 151 10.03 9.89 8.03
C PRO A 151 9.22 10.81 8.95
N GLU A 152 8.12 11.37 8.46
CA GLU A 152 7.23 12.25 9.22
C GLU A 152 6.53 11.51 10.37
N ILE A 153 6.09 10.27 10.13
CA ILE A 153 5.51 9.41 11.17
C ILE A 153 6.54 9.18 12.28
N ARG A 154 7.77 8.81 11.93
CA ARG A 154 8.84 8.56 12.91
C ARG A 154 9.18 9.82 13.70
N GLU A 155 9.22 10.97 13.05
CA GLU A 155 9.46 12.26 13.70
C GLU A 155 8.34 12.62 14.68
N LYS A 156 7.07 12.44 14.30
CA LYS A 156 5.92 12.69 15.19
C LYS A 156 5.85 11.72 16.37
N LEU A 157 6.21 10.45 16.16
CA LEU A 157 6.12 9.42 17.21
C LEU A 157 7.32 9.44 18.18
N PHE A 158 8.52 9.69 17.67
CA PHE A 158 9.77 9.53 18.43
C PHE A 158 10.56 10.84 18.61
N GLY A 159 10.07 11.94 18.05
CA GLY A 159 10.71 13.25 18.09
C GLY A 159 11.69 13.48 16.95
N VAL A 160 12.05 14.76 16.78
CA VAL A 160 13.00 15.22 15.77
C VAL A 160 14.40 14.76 16.12
N ASN A 161 15.17 14.35 15.11
CA ASN A 161 16.58 14.06 15.30
C ASN A 161 17.33 15.37 15.56
N GLN A 162 17.76 15.58 16.82
CA GLN A 162 18.51 16.77 17.24
C GLN A 162 19.84 16.96 16.48
N ASN A 163 20.38 15.90 15.88
CA ASN A 163 21.61 15.96 15.09
C ASN A 163 21.37 16.31 13.61
N ARG A 164 20.12 16.37 13.14
CA ARG A 164 19.78 16.78 11.78
C ARG A 164 19.81 18.31 11.71
N LYS A 165 20.79 18.86 10.98
CA LYS A 165 20.98 20.32 10.82
C LYS A 165 20.34 20.90 9.56
N TYR A 166 20.10 20.07 8.54
CA TYR A 166 19.60 20.50 7.25
C TYR A 166 18.39 19.64 6.84
N HIS A 167 17.41 20.27 6.22
CA HIS A 167 16.16 19.66 5.77
C HIS A 167 16.00 19.64 4.24
N ASP A 168 17.02 20.15 3.54
CA ASP A 168 17.07 20.33 2.09
C ASP A 168 17.49 19.05 1.35
#